data_AF-A0A1H9U0T7-F1
#
_entry.id   AF-A0A1H9U0T7-F1
#
_cell.length_a   1.000
_cell.length_b   1.000
_cell.length_c   1.000
_cell.angle_alpha   90.00
_cell.angle_beta   90.00
_cell.angle_gamma   90.00
#
_symmetry.space_group_name_H-M   'P 1'
#
loop_
_entity.id
_entity.type
_entity.pdbx_description
1 polymer ?
#
loop_
_entity_poly.entity_id
_entity_poly.type
_entity_poly.pdbx_seq_one_letter_code
_entity_poly.pdbx_strand_id
1 'polypeptide(L)'
;MIRAAMSLVGLLGALAVVPPASAEGNSDYSVLMISRERLEVASSCEIGIYLNDQLAGRLFQEQSTSFNLPPGPVDVRLRLLPGQMPGCAPGIEDQRSTRLTLQAGQIKKYRIATGHKGLELRQANLGY
;
A
#
# COMPACT_ATOMS: atom_id res chain seq x y z
N MET A 1 25.37 37.57 29.42
CA MET A 1 25.76 36.15 29.23
C MET A 1 24.73 35.15 29.77
N ILE A 2 23.97 35.47 30.83
CA ILE A 2 23.03 34.52 31.49
C ILE A 2 21.77 34.19 30.64
N ARG A 3 21.28 35.13 29.81
CA ARG A 3 20.09 34.92 28.97
C ARG A 3 20.26 33.87 27.86
N ALA A 4 21.47 33.75 27.30
CA ALA A 4 21.77 32.76 26.27
C ALA A 4 21.79 31.33 26.84
N ALA A 5 22.31 31.15 28.06
CA ALA A 5 22.34 29.87 28.74
C ALA A 5 20.93 29.34 29.06
N MET A 6 20.02 30.21 29.51
CA MET A 6 18.64 29.82 29.83
C MET A 6 17.83 29.40 28.59
N SER A 7 18.05 30.05 27.44
CA SER A 7 17.41 29.68 26.18
C SER A 7 17.88 28.32 25.67
N LEU A 8 19.17 28.01 25.85
CA LEU A 8 19.74 26.73 25.41
C LEU A 8 19.24 25.56 26.28
N VAL A 9 19.14 25.78 27.60
CA VAL A 9 18.60 24.78 28.53
C VAL A 9 17.12 24.48 28.24
N GLY A 10 16.32 25.50 27.92
CA GLY A 10 14.91 25.30 27.53
C GLY A 10 14.75 24.48 26.25
N LEU A 11 15.60 24.70 25.25
CA LEU A 11 15.58 23.95 23.99
C LEU A 11 16.05 22.49 24.17
N LEU A 12 17.03 22.26 25.03
CA LEU A 12 17.50 20.91 25.39
C LEU A 12 16.46 20.11 26.18
N GLY A 13 15.68 20.77 27.04
CA GLY A 13 14.59 20.12 27.80
C GLY A 13 13.46 19.61 26.91
N ALA A 14 13.16 20.29 25.81
CA ALA A 14 12.10 19.89 24.87
C ALA A 14 12.43 18.61 24.08
N LEU A 15 13.71 18.29 23.89
CA LEU A 15 14.15 17.09 23.16
C LEU A 15 14.13 15.82 24.04
N ALA A 16 14.09 15.96 25.36
CA ALA A 16 14.15 14.83 26.29
C ALA A 16 12.78 14.16 26.56
N VAL A 17 11.68 14.74 26.08
CA VAL A 17 10.30 14.25 26.32
C VAL A 17 9.78 13.37 25.17
N VAL A 18 10.54 13.24 24.07
CA VAL A 18 10.10 12.41 22.95
C VAL A 18 10.36 10.93 23.29
N PRO A 19 9.33 10.08 23.41
CA PRO A 19 9.54 8.65 23.58
C PRO A 19 10.33 8.11 22.38
N PRO A 20 11.24 7.13 22.58
CA PRO A 20 11.96 6.53 21.48
C PRO A 20 10.94 5.93 20.50
N ALA A 21 10.97 6.38 19.24
CA ALA A 21 10.24 5.73 18.17
C ALA A 21 10.94 4.40 17.88
N SER A 22 10.42 3.32 18.44
CA SER A 22 10.80 1.97 18.03
C SER A 22 10.17 1.67 16.68
N ALA A 23 10.99 1.43 15.66
CA ALA A 23 10.50 0.73 14.49
C ALA A 23 10.20 -0.72 14.92
N GLU A 24 8.97 -1.19 14.66
CA GLU A 24 8.62 -2.60 14.84
C GLU A 24 9.62 -3.46 14.05
N GLY A 25 10.02 -4.60 14.62
CA GLY A 25 11.02 -5.47 14.00
C GLY A 25 10.49 -6.07 12.69
N ASN A 26 11.37 -6.49 11.79
CA ASN A 26 10.99 -7.18 10.54
C ASN A 26 10.10 -8.41 10.75
N SER A 27 10.06 -8.97 11.96
CA SER A 27 9.19 -10.08 12.36
C SER A 27 7.76 -9.66 12.66
N ASP A 28 7.49 -8.38 12.92
CA ASP A 28 6.24 -7.94 13.52
C ASP A 28 5.22 -7.50 12.46
N TYR A 29 5.68 -7.30 11.23
CA TYR A 29 4.85 -6.96 10.07
C TYR A 29 4.96 -8.00 8.95
N SER A 30 4.00 -7.90 8.04
CA SER A 30 3.97 -8.62 6.77
C SER A 30 4.17 -7.64 5.61
N VAL A 31 4.77 -8.09 4.52
CA VAL A 31 4.95 -7.30 3.29
C VAL A 31 4.00 -7.84 2.23
N LEU A 32 3.03 -7.02 1.84
CA LEU A 32 2.15 -7.27 0.71
C LEU A 32 2.63 -6.49 -0.50
N MET A 33 3.14 -7.19 -1.51
CA MET A 33 3.51 -6.62 -2.80
C MET A 33 2.37 -6.80 -3.79
N ILE A 34 1.98 -5.72 -4.46
CA ILE A 34 0.99 -5.76 -5.54
C ILE A 34 1.62 -5.17 -6.80
N SER A 35 1.65 -5.95 -7.87
CA SER A 35 2.18 -5.55 -9.17
C SER A 35 1.08 -5.48 -10.22
N ARG A 36 1.27 -4.59 -11.19
CA ARG A 36 0.51 -4.55 -12.44
C ARG A 36 1.45 -4.93 -13.56
N GLU A 37 1.31 -6.14 -14.07
CA GLU A 37 2.19 -6.68 -15.10
C GLU A 37 1.68 -6.34 -16.51
N ARG A 38 2.60 -6.35 -17.49
CA ARG A 38 2.27 -6.11 -18.89
C ARG A 38 1.33 -7.21 -19.39
N LEU A 39 0.37 -6.85 -20.23
CA LEU A 39 -0.59 -7.75 -20.90
C LEU A 39 -1.63 -8.44 -19.99
N GLU A 40 -1.53 -8.36 -18.67
CA GLU A 40 -2.52 -8.95 -17.74
C GLU A 40 -3.76 -8.04 -17.55
N VAL A 41 -3.60 -6.74 -17.79
CA VAL A 41 -4.68 -5.74 -17.78
C VAL A 41 -4.55 -4.83 -19.00
N ALA A 42 -5.42 -5.04 -19.98
CA ALA A 42 -5.51 -4.25 -21.21
C ALA A 42 -6.27 -2.93 -21.00
N SER A 43 -5.90 -2.18 -19.96
CA SER A 43 -6.42 -0.84 -19.70
C SER A 43 -5.27 0.14 -19.67
N SER A 44 -5.54 1.40 -19.98
CA SER A 44 -4.57 2.48 -19.88
C SER A 44 -4.74 3.27 -18.57
N CYS A 45 -5.85 3.05 -17.86
CA CYS A 45 -6.17 3.72 -16.60
C CYS A 45 -5.29 3.26 -15.44
N GLU A 46 -5.14 4.14 -14.44
CA GLU A 46 -4.53 3.79 -13.16
C GLU A 46 -5.41 2.78 -12.42
N ILE A 47 -4.78 1.86 -11.68
CA ILE A 47 -5.48 0.97 -10.77
C ILE A 47 -5.24 1.44 -9.34
N GLY A 48 -6.31 1.81 -8.65
CA GLY A 48 -6.33 2.10 -7.23
C GLY A 48 -6.40 0.81 -6.42
N ILE A 49 -5.53 0.71 -5.42
CA ILE A 49 -5.49 -0.37 -4.44
C ILE A 49 -6.10 0.17 -3.16
N TYR A 50 -7.19 -0.44 -2.73
CA TYR A 50 -7.88 -0.11 -1.48
C TYR A 50 -7.62 -1.21 -0.47
N LEU A 51 -7.14 -0.84 0.72
CA LEU A 51 -6.96 -1.73 1.86
C LEU A 51 -7.99 -1.35 2.91
N ASN A 52 -8.87 -2.28 3.28
CA ASN A 52 -9.98 -2.02 4.20
C ASN A 52 -10.78 -0.76 3.80
N ASP A 53 -11.14 -0.70 2.51
CA ASP A 53 -11.86 0.39 1.87
C ASP A 53 -11.16 1.76 1.82
N GLN A 54 -9.89 1.86 2.24
CA GLN A 54 -9.08 3.07 2.13
C GLN A 54 -8.09 2.98 0.97
N LEU A 55 -8.01 4.02 0.14
CA LEU A 55 -7.05 4.08 -0.97
C LEU A 55 -5.62 4.10 -0.40
N ALA A 56 -4.88 3.01 -0.61
CA ALA A 56 -3.52 2.85 -0.11
C ALA A 56 -2.46 3.05 -1.19
N GLY A 57 -2.80 2.80 -2.47
CA GLY A 57 -1.83 2.90 -3.55
C GLY A 57 -2.47 3.06 -4.92
N ARG A 58 -1.66 3.47 -5.90
CA ARG A 58 -2.04 3.60 -7.30
C ARG A 58 -0.96 2.97 -8.16
N LEU A 59 -1.37 2.19 -9.16
CA LEU A 59 -0.45 1.54 -10.08
C LEU A 59 -0.71 1.94 -11.52
N PHE A 60 0.31 2.55 -12.12
CA PHE A 60 0.43 2.66 -13.57
C PHE A 60 0.90 1.33 -14.17
N GLN A 61 0.92 1.25 -15.49
CA GLN A 61 1.38 0.06 -16.20
C GLN A 61 2.81 -0.31 -15.76
N GLU A 62 3.05 -1.61 -15.55
CA GLU A 62 4.36 -2.18 -15.20
C GLU A 62 4.93 -1.68 -13.86
N GLN A 63 4.08 -1.13 -12.99
CA GLN A 63 4.48 -0.74 -11.64
C GLN A 63 4.15 -1.81 -10.61
N SER A 64 4.86 -1.71 -9.48
CA SER A 64 4.58 -2.47 -8.26
C SER A 64 4.63 -1.54 -7.07
N THR A 65 3.86 -1.87 -6.04
CA THR A 65 3.90 -1.21 -4.73
C THR A 65 3.94 -2.25 -3.63
N SER A 66 4.42 -1.85 -2.46
CA SER A 66 4.60 -2.72 -1.29
C SER A 66 3.99 -2.06 -0.06
N PHE A 67 3.26 -2.84 0.72
CA PHE A 67 2.63 -2.40 1.96
C PHE A 67 3.17 -3.20 3.13
N ASN A 68 3.64 -2.50 4.16
CA ASN A 68 3.93 -3.11 5.46
C ASN A 68 2.64 -3.11 6.26
N LEU A 69 2.11 -4.30 6.53
CA LEU A 69 0.81 -4.48 7.17
C LEU A 69 0.97 -5.34 8.44
N PRO A 70 0.22 -5.03 9.51
CA PRO A 70 0.17 -5.92 10.66
C PRO A 70 -0.35 -7.31 10.24
N PRO A 71 0.03 -8.38 10.95
CA PRO A 71 -0.51 -9.70 10.71
C PRO A 71 -2.03 -9.73 10.94
N GLY A 72 -2.74 -10.50 10.12
CA GLY A 72 -4.19 -10.61 10.20
C GLY A 72 -4.90 -10.51 8.86
N PRO A 73 -6.24 -10.39 8.88
CA PRO A 73 -7.04 -10.23 7.69
C PRO A 73 -6.92 -8.80 7.14
N VAL A 74 -6.76 -8.68 5.83
CA VAL A 74 -6.87 -7.42 5.08
C VAL A 74 -7.78 -7.63 3.88
N ASP A 75 -8.72 -6.72 3.70
CA ASP A 75 -9.59 -6.70 2.53
C ASP A 75 -8.97 -5.83 1.45
N VAL A 76 -8.60 -6.44 0.33
CA VAL A 76 -7.99 -5.74 -0.82
C VAL A 76 -9.02 -5.58 -1.92
N ARG A 77 -9.31 -4.33 -2.29
CA ARG A 77 -10.19 -3.99 -3.40
C ARG A 77 -9.41 -3.26 -4.49
N LEU A 78 -9.72 -3.60 -5.74
CA LEU A 78 -9.10 -3.04 -6.93
C LEU A 78 -10.10 -2.20 -7.69
N ARG A 79 -9.70 -1.01 -8.12
CA ARG A 79 -10.58 -0.10 -8.86
C ARG A 79 -9.83 0.60 -9.98
N LEU A 80 -10.42 0.66 -11.17
CA LEU A 80 -9.95 1.57 -12.22
C LEU A 80 -10.26 3.01 -11.79
N LEU A 81 -9.22 3.83 -11.70
CA LEU A 81 -9.38 5.23 -11.32
C LEU A 81 -9.74 6.08 -12.55
N PRO A 82 -10.62 7.08 -12.38
CA PRO A 82 -10.91 8.02 -13.45
C PRO A 82 -9.65 8.85 -13.76
N GLY A 83 -9.46 9.19 -15.02
CA GLY A 83 -8.27 9.91 -15.48
C GLY A 83 -8.51 10.64 -16.80
N GLN A 84 -7.49 11.36 -17.25
CA GLN A 84 -7.55 12.16 -18.49
C GLN A 84 -7.37 11.32 -19.77
N MET A 85 -7.01 10.03 -19.62
CA MET A 85 -6.78 9.14 -20.74
C MET A 85 -8.11 8.67 -21.36
N PRO A 86 -8.19 8.52 -22.70
CA PRO A 86 -9.38 7.99 -23.36
C PRO A 86 -9.77 6.63 -22.78
N GLY A 87 -11.05 6.48 -22.41
CA GLY A 87 -11.58 5.26 -21.79
C GLY A 87 -11.54 5.23 -20.27
N CYS A 88 -10.93 6.23 -19.60
CA CYS A 88 -10.85 6.31 -18.13
C CYS A 88 -11.92 7.23 -17.53
N ALA A 89 -13.16 7.12 -18.02
CA ALA A 89 -14.28 7.85 -17.46
C ALA A 89 -14.70 7.28 -16.10
N PRO A 90 -15.28 8.09 -15.19
CA PRO A 90 -15.92 7.57 -13.99
C PRO A 90 -16.99 6.54 -14.37
N GLY A 91 -16.86 5.32 -13.85
CA GLY A 91 -17.77 4.22 -14.10
C GLY A 91 -18.47 3.74 -12.83
N ILE A 92 -19.29 2.70 -12.98
CA ILE A 92 -19.89 1.98 -11.86
C ILE A 92 -18.79 1.35 -11.00
N GLU A 93 -18.89 1.52 -9.70
CA GLU A 93 -17.91 1.02 -8.74
C GLU A 93 -18.07 -0.49 -8.52
N ASP A 94 -16.98 -1.23 -8.74
CA ASP A 94 -16.88 -2.63 -8.36
C ASP A 94 -16.60 -2.73 -6.86
N GLN A 95 -17.60 -3.17 -6.09
CA GLN A 95 -17.48 -3.27 -4.63
C GLN A 95 -16.80 -4.55 -4.15
N ARG A 96 -16.36 -5.43 -5.05
CA ARG A 96 -15.78 -6.72 -4.67
C ARG A 96 -14.39 -6.53 -4.05
N SER A 97 -14.18 -7.16 -2.89
CA SER A 97 -12.88 -7.24 -2.23
C SER A 97 -12.38 -8.69 -2.19
N THR A 98 -11.07 -8.85 -2.12
CA THR A 98 -10.39 -10.13 -1.88
C THR A 98 -9.81 -10.08 -0.48
N ARG A 99 -10.29 -10.96 0.40
CA ARG A 99 -9.75 -11.10 1.75
C ARG A 99 -8.45 -11.89 1.73
N LEU A 100 -7.38 -11.28 2.21
CA LEU A 100 -6.08 -11.94 2.40
C LEU A 100 -5.81 -12.08 3.89
N THR A 101 -5.29 -13.24 4.31
CA THR A 101 -4.74 -13.41 5.66
C THR A 101 -3.22 -13.38 5.57
N LEU A 102 -2.61 -12.42 6.24
CA LEU A 102 -1.17 -12.19 6.29
C LEU A 102 -0.60 -12.67 7.62
N GLN A 103 0.58 -13.27 7.56
CA GLN A 103 1.31 -13.75 8.74
C GLN A 103 2.51 -12.84 9.04
N ALA A 104 2.88 -12.77 10.31
CA ALA A 104 4.07 -12.06 10.78
C ALA A 104 5.33 -12.55 10.04
N GLY A 105 6.16 -11.62 9.56
CA GLY A 105 7.37 -11.91 8.77
C GLY A 105 7.12 -12.42 7.34
N GLN A 106 5.85 -12.49 6.90
CA GLN A 106 5.52 -13.02 5.58
C GLN A 106 5.68 -11.97 4.49
N ILE A 107 6.28 -12.37 3.36
CA ILE A 107 6.28 -11.58 2.13
C ILE A 107 5.37 -12.30 1.11
N LYS A 108 4.29 -11.64 0.69
CA LYS A 108 3.42 -12.14 -0.38
C LYS A 108 3.42 -11.17 -1.55
N LYS A 109 3.47 -11.72 -2.77
CA LYS A 109 3.32 -10.96 -4.00
C LYS A 109 2.08 -11.41 -4.77
N TYR A 110 1.29 -10.43 -5.17
CA TYR A 110 0.16 -10.62 -6.06
C TYR A 110 0.34 -9.74 -7.29
N ARG A 111 -0.06 -10.27 -8.44
CA ARG A 111 -0.20 -9.51 -9.68
C ARG A 111 -1.68 -9.26 -9.95
N ILE A 112 -2.00 -8.11 -10.50
CA ILE A 112 -3.35 -7.76 -10.93
C ILE A 112 -3.57 -8.36 -12.32
N ALA A 113 -4.71 -9.03 -12.49
CA ALA A 113 -5.15 -9.59 -13.77
C ALA A 113 -6.61 -9.23 -14.04
N THR A 114 -7.03 -9.40 -15.29
CA THR A 114 -8.44 -9.26 -15.70
C THR A 114 -9.11 -10.63 -15.66
N GLY A 115 -10.06 -10.80 -14.75
CA GLY A 115 -10.90 -11.99 -14.63
C GLY A 115 -12.30 -11.80 -15.24
N HIS A 116 -13.14 -12.84 -15.18
CA HIS A 116 -14.49 -12.83 -15.75
C HIS A 116 -15.42 -11.76 -15.17
N LYS A 117 -15.16 -11.32 -13.95
CA LYS A 117 -15.99 -10.36 -13.21
C LYS A 117 -15.37 -8.98 -13.10
N GLY A 118 -14.15 -8.77 -13.61
CA GLY A 118 -13.37 -7.53 -13.47
C GLY A 118 -11.94 -7.80 -13.01
N LEU A 119 -11.32 -6.83 -12.36
CA LEU A 119 -9.96 -6.97 -11.82
C LEU A 119 -9.93 -8.02 -10.69
N GLU A 120 -8.85 -8.80 -10.64
CA GLU A 120 -8.60 -9.79 -9.59
C GLU A 120 -7.12 -9.86 -9.22
N LEU A 121 -6.84 -10.34 -8.00
CA LEU A 121 -5.50 -10.62 -7.55
C LEU A 121 -5.13 -12.08 -7.85
N ARG A 122 -3.98 -12.29 -8.48
CA ARG A 122 -3.38 -13.60 -8.69
C ARG A 122 -2.05 -13.68 -7.97
N GLN A 123 -1.81 -14.75 -7.22
CA GLN A 123 -0.54 -14.93 -6.52
C GLN A 123 0.60 -15.05 -7.55
N ALA A 124 1.71 -14.37 -7.29
CA ALA A 124 2.88 -14.36 -8.14
C ALA A 124 4.14 -14.75 -7.34
N ASN A 125 5.15 -15.24 -8.06
CA ASN A 125 6.44 -15.59 -7.46
C ASN A 125 7.26 -14.33 -7.13
N LEU A 126 8.06 -14.40 -6.06
CA LEU A 126 8.89 -13.28 -5.62
C LEU A 126 10.09 -13.02 -6.53
N GLY A 127 10.51 -14.00 -7.34
CA GLY A 127 11.46 -13.81 -8.44
C GLY A 127 12.93 -13.68 -8.01
N TYR A 128 13.28 -14.23 -6.85
CA TYR A 128 14.65 -14.39 -6.37
C TYR A 128 14.94 -15.86 -6.08
#